data_AF-A0A1E3NWT9-F1
#
_entry.id   AF-A0A1E3NWT9-F1
#
_cell.length_a   1.000
_cell.length_b   1.000
_cell.length_c   1.000
_cell.angle_alpha   90.00
_cell.angle_beta   90.00
_cell.angle_gamma   90.00
#
_symmetry.space_group_name_H-M   'P 1'
#
loop_
_entity.id
_entity.type
_entity.pdbx_description
1 polymer ?
#
loop_
_entity_poly.entity_id
_entity_poly.type
_entity_poly.pdbx_seq_one_letter_code
_entity_poly.pdbx_strand_id
1 'polypeptide(L)'
;MSDVNQTNPYYYYVDPNVQYTKSKPHPTENLIDLYNLSGIANSVARLNEDGTKGVKLRKSYKAHINDLLGKHVILPKDRTISPIVFAPEREGAPIQIKKIDEQFLRSYLNFDKTSEDGIPGFDPVNLALGGEVGQGTKRKQKKGNEEDTKRRKLDV
;
A
#
# COMPACT_ATOMS: atom_id res chain seq x y z
N MET A 1 57.47 -43.58 35.87
CA MET A 1 57.79 -44.01 34.49
C MET A 1 56.51 -44.42 33.81
N SER A 2 55.97 -43.55 32.96
CA SER A 2 55.28 -43.91 31.71
C SER A 2 54.73 -42.63 31.09
N ASP A 3 55.57 -42.02 30.24
CA ASP A 3 55.18 -40.99 29.27
C ASP A 3 54.15 -41.58 28.31
N VAL A 4 52.92 -41.04 28.34
CA VAL A 4 51.91 -41.31 27.32
C VAL A 4 51.74 -40.02 26.52
N ASN A 5 52.73 -39.73 25.69
CA ASN A 5 52.60 -38.78 24.59
C ASN A 5 51.72 -39.42 23.51
N GLN A 6 50.41 -39.41 23.73
CA GLN A 6 49.45 -39.74 22.69
C GLN A 6 49.31 -38.51 21.81
N THR A 7 50.13 -38.43 20.77
CA THR A 7 50.04 -37.42 19.72
C THR A 7 48.76 -37.65 18.92
N ASN A 8 47.63 -37.20 19.45
CA ASN A 8 46.40 -37.14 18.70
C ASN A 8 46.61 -36.08 17.60
N PRO A 9 46.64 -36.44 16.31
CA PRO A 9 46.96 -35.50 15.22
C PRO A 9 45.83 -34.49 14.95
N TYR A 10 44.79 -34.47 15.78
CA TYR A 10 43.56 -33.72 15.58
C TYR A 10 43.52 -32.49 16.49
N TYR A 11 43.29 -31.34 15.87
CA TYR A 11 43.11 -30.07 16.57
C TYR A 11 41.76 -30.05 17.30
N TYR A 12 41.76 -29.63 18.57
CA TYR A 12 40.60 -29.68 19.48
C TYR A 12 39.31 -29.03 18.94
N TYR A 13 39.41 -28.04 18.04
CA TYR A 13 38.27 -27.30 17.49
C TYR A 13 37.86 -27.67 16.06
N VAL A 14 38.51 -28.67 15.45
CA VAL A 14 38.22 -29.06 14.06
C VAL A 14 37.76 -30.52 14.07
N ASP A 15 36.46 -30.73 13.92
CA ASP A 15 35.88 -32.06 13.74
C ASP A 15 35.94 -32.47 12.25
N PRO A 16 36.76 -33.47 11.88
CA PRO A 16 36.87 -33.91 10.48
C PRO A 16 35.61 -34.61 9.94
N ASN A 17 34.69 -35.02 10.82
CA ASN A 17 33.47 -35.72 10.43
C ASN A 17 32.30 -34.78 10.12
N VAL A 18 32.43 -33.48 10.45
CA VAL A 18 31.36 -32.49 10.27
C VAL A 18 31.67 -31.64 9.05
N GLN A 19 30.88 -31.81 7.99
CA GLN A 19 30.92 -30.95 6.82
C GLN A 19 29.78 -29.92 6.87
N TYR A 20 30.14 -28.64 6.93
CA TYR A 20 29.17 -27.55 6.83
C TYR A 20 28.93 -27.20 5.37
N THR A 21 27.66 -27.18 4.97
CA THR A 21 27.25 -26.72 3.64
C THR A 21 26.65 -25.33 3.73
N LYS A 22 26.68 -24.60 2.62
CA LYS A 22 26.03 -23.29 2.52
C LYS A 22 24.52 -23.44 2.75
N SER A 23 23.93 -22.48 3.44
CA SER A 23 22.47 -22.38 3.57
C SER A 23 21.82 -22.26 2.19
N LYS A 24 20.64 -22.87 2.01
CA LYS A 24 19.82 -22.70 0.80
C LYS A 24 18.51 -21.99 1.19
N PRO A 25 18.21 -20.81 0.63
CA PRO A 25 19.04 -20.02 -0.29
C PRO A 25 20.28 -19.42 0.40
N HIS A 26 21.32 -19.11 -0.38
CA HIS A 26 22.50 -18.41 0.12
C HIS A 26 22.44 -16.92 -0.31
N PRO A 27 22.80 -15.94 0.55
CA PRO A 27 22.71 -14.52 0.21
C PRO A 27 23.66 -14.06 -0.90
N THR A 28 24.61 -14.91 -1.33
CA THR A 28 25.46 -14.62 -2.51
C THR A 28 24.76 -14.92 -3.83
N GLU A 29 23.63 -15.62 -3.81
CA GLU A 29 22.81 -15.87 -4.98
C GLU A 29 21.90 -14.65 -5.25
N ASN A 30 21.56 -14.40 -6.51
CA ASN A 30 20.55 -13.39 -6.81
C ASN A 30 19.17 -13.92 -6.43
N LEU A 31 18.72 -13.56 -5.21
CA LEU A 31 17.43 -13.98 -4.68
C LEU A 31 16.24 -13.42 -5.49
N ILE A 32 16.42 -12.26 -6.14
CA ILE A 32 15.36 -11.67 -6.98
C ILE A 32 15.10 -12.59 -8.17
N ASP A 33 16.15 -13.09 -8.82
CA ASP A 33 16.03 -13.99 -9.96
C ASP A 33 15.62 -15.40 -9.50
N LEU A 34 16.20 -15.90 -8.41
CA LEU A 34 15.90 -17.24 -7.87
C LEU A 34 14.41 -17.40 -7.53
N TYR A 35 13.77 -16.34 -7.04
CA TYR A 35 12.33 -16.33 -6.72
C TYR A 35 11.47 -15.69 -7.81
N ASN A 36 12.01 -15.41 -9.00
CA ASN A 36 11.29 -14.81 -10.14
C ASN A 36 10.58 -13.50 -9.81
N LEU A 37 11.20 -12.66 -8.97
CA LEU A 37 10.64 -11.38 -8.51
C LEU A 37 11.02 -10.20 -9.42
N SER A 38 11.78 -10.43 -10.48
CA SER A 38 12.27 -9.38 -11.40
C SER A 38 11.15 -8.54 -12.00
N GLY A 39 10.03 -9.15 -12.41
CA GLY A 39 8.88 -8.42 -12.95
C GLY A 39 8.26 -7.44 -11.96
N ILE A 40 8.13 -7.85 -10.69
CA ILE A 40 7.61 -6.99 -9.61
C ILE A 40 8.64 -5.92 -9.25
N ALA A 41 9.92 -6.28 -9.17
CA ALA A 41 11.00 -5.37 -8.89
C ALA A 41 11.03 -4.22 -9.91
N ASN A 42 10.94 -4.53 -11.20
CA ASN A 42 10.92 -3.53 -12.27
C ASN A 42 9.64 -2.67 -12.25
N SER A 43 8.49 -3.26 -11.91
CA SER A 43 7.22 -2.52 -11.83
C SER A 43 7.20 -1.46 -10.72
N VAL A 44 7.91 -1.70 -9.60
CA VAL A 44 7.89 -0.83 -8.40
C VAL A 44 9.23 -0.12 -8.19
N ALA A 45 10.19 -0.29 -9.11
CA ALA A 45 11.52 0.30 -9.01
C ALA A 45 11.46 1.83 -8.94
N ARG A 46 12.38 2.42 -8.16
CA ARG A 46 12.52 3.89 -8.08
C ARG A 46 13.09 4.51 -9.35
N LEU A 47 13.82 3.72 -10.12
CA LEU A 47 14.46 4.11 -11.37
C LEU A 47 14.03 3.10 -12.44
N ASN A 48 13.79 3.59 -13.66
CA ASN A 48 13.63 2.74 -14.83
C ASN A 48 14.99 2.18 -15.26
N GLU A 49 14.99 1.22 -16.18
CA GLU A 49 16.23 0.65 -16.75
C GLU A 49 17.11 1.73 -17.42
N ASP A 50 16.51 2.78 -17.97
CA ASP A 50 17.21 3.94 -18.56
C ASP A 50 17.82 4.91 -17.52
N GLY A 51 17.68 4.64 -16.22
CA GLY A 51 18.14 5.51 -15.13
C GLY A 51 17.26 6.74 -14.86
N THR A 52 16.16 6.91 -15.60
CA THR A 52 15.15 7.94 -15.32
C THR A 52 14.33 7.58 -14.08
N LYS A 53 13.64 8.56 -13.47
CA LYS A 53 12.78 8.32 -12.31
C LYS A 53 11.63 7.37 -12.69
N GLY A 54 11.46 6.33 -11.89
CA GLY A 54 10.36 5.37 -12.00
C GLY A 54 8.99 5.99 -11.72
N VAL A 55 7.95 5.16 -11.81
CA VAL A 55 6.56 5.60 -11.68
C VAL A 55 6.34 6.33 -10.36
N LYS A 56 5.76 7.54 -10.43
CA LYS A 56 5.47 8.35 -9.26
C LYS A 56 4.26 7.77 -8.52
N LEU A 57 4.52 7.04 -7.44
CA LEU A 57 3.48 6.51 -6.57
C LEU A 57 2.95 7.55 -5.59
N ARG A 58 1.64 7.53 -5.35
CA ARG A 58 1.01 8.30 -4.28
C ARG A 58 1.11 7.49 -2.98
N LYS A 59 1.33 8.18 -1.85
CA LYS A 59 1.31 7.55 -0.51
C LYS A 59 -0.06 6.96 -0.16
N SER A 60 -1.14 7.47 -0.77
CA SER A 60 -2.50 6.95 -0.60
C SER A 60 -2.94 6.16 -1.82
N TYR A 61 -3.94 5.29 -1.63
CA TYR A 61 -4.61 4.54 -2.70
C TYR A 61 -5.45 5.42 -3.64
N LYS A 62 -5.35 6.76 -3.54
CA LYS A 62 -6.10 7.71 -4.37
C LYS A 62 -5.95 7.43 -5.87
N ALA A 63 -4.81 6.91 -6.31
CA ALA A 63 -4.62 6.53 -7.71
C ALA A 63 -5.67 5.52 -8.22
N HIS A 64 -6.17 4.63 -7.36
CA HIS A 64 -7.13 3.56 -7.69
C HIS A 64 -8.60 3.97 -7.59
N ILE A 65 -8.89 5.19 -7.12
CA ILE A 65 -10.26 5.68 -6.91
C ILE A 65 -10.50 7.01 -7.62
N ASN A 66 -9.55 7.46 -8.43
CA ASN A 66 -9.69 8.71 -9.18
C ASN A 66 -10.61 8.55 -10.38
N ASP A 67 -10.78 7.33 -10.87
CA ASP A 67 -11.69 6.93 -11.94
C ASP A 67 -13.12 6.73 -11.45
N LEU A 68 -13.33 6.60 -10.14
CA LEU A 68 -14.65 6.50 -9.54
C LEU A 68 -15.37 7.85 -9.54
N LEU A 69 -16.68 7.82 -9.78
CA LEU A 69 -17.55 8.99 -9.66
C LEU A 69 -17.69 9.40 -8.19
N GLY A 70 -17.74 10.71 -7.93
CA GLY A 70 -17.88 11.25 -6.58
C GLY A 70 -16.57 11.83 -6.02
N LYS A 71 -16.70 12.59 -4.92
CA LYS A 71 -15.55 13.21 -4.26
C LYS A 71 -15.10 12.39 -3.06
N HIS A 72 -14.11 11.53 -3.25
CA HIS A 72 -13.54 10.70 -2.18
C HIS A 72 -12.41 11.43 -1.42
N VAL A 73 -12.77 12.36 -0.52
CA VAL A 73 -11.79 13.18 0.25
C VAL A 73 -11.26 12.45 1.49
N ILE A 74 -12.14 11.74 2.19
CA ILE A 74 -11.84 11.10 3.47
C ILE A 74 -11.68 9.61 3.19
N LEU A 75 -10.44 9.14 3.15
CA LEU A 75 -10.15 7.71 3.11
C LEU A 75 -10.28 7.21 4.56
N PRO A 76 -11.28 6.39 4.89
CA PRO A 76 -11.46 5.92 6.25
C PRO A 76 -10.24 5.09 6.65
N LYS A 77 -9.54 5.50 7.71
CA LYS A 77 -8.40 4.75 8.25
C LYS A 77 -8.85 3.55 9.09
N ASP A 78 -10.08 3.59 9.60
CA ASP A 78 -10.51 2.74 10.71
C ASP A 78 -11.50 1.64 10.29
N ARG A 79 -11.95 1.60 9.03
CA ARG A 79 -12.86 0.55 8.54
C ARG A 79 -12.06 -0.64 8.02
N THR A 80 -11.49 -1.42 8.93
CA THR A 80 -10.78 -2.64 8.58
C THR A 80 -11.78 -3.79 8.37
N ILE A 81 -11.63 -4.55 7.29
CA ILE A 81 -12.34 -5.82 7.07
C ILE A 81 -11.84 -6.94 8.02
N SER A 82 -10.80 -6.67 8.79
CA SER A 82 -10.15 -7.60 9.71
C SER A 82 -11.11 -8.36 10.64
N PRO A 83 -12.15 -7.75 11.25
CA PRO A 83 -13.08 -8.50 12.10
C PRO A 83 -13.88 -9.55 11.33
N ILE A 84 -14.10 -9.36 10.03
CA ILE A 84 -14.79 -10.33 9.17
C ILE A 84 -13.80 -11.40 8.71
N VAL A 85 -12.60 -11.01 8.27
CA VAL A 85 -11.58 -11.92 7.73
C VAL A 85 -10.98 -12.83 8.81
N PHE A 86 -10.75 -12.30 10.01
CA PHE A 86 -10.21 -13.04 11.14
C PHE A 86 -11.30 -13.50 12.11
N ALA A 87 -12.57 -13.43 11.72
CA ALA A 87 -13.62 -14.09 12.47
C ALA A 87 -13.31 -15.60 12.49
N PRO A 88 -13.33 -16.26 13.66
CA PRO A 88 -13.22 -17.70 13.70
C PRO A 88 -14.34 -18.32 12.85
N GLU A 89 -14.07 -19.47 12.23
CA GLU A 89 -15.11 -20.23 11.56
C GLU A 89 -16.23 -20.51 12.58
N ARG A 90 -17.45 -20.11 12.25
CA ARG A 90 -18.59 -20.33 13.13
C ARG A 90 -18.88 -21.82 13.18
N GLU A 91 -18.85 -22.40 14.38
CA GLU A 91 -19.39 -23.75 14.60
C GLU A 91 -20.91 -23.71 14.38
N GLY A 92 -21.41 -24.40 13.35
CA GLY A 92 -22.84 -24.49 13.06
C GLY A 92 -23.19 -24.50 11.56
N ALA A 93 -24.48 -24.43 11.26
CA ALA A 93 -24.97 -24.39 9.89
C ALA A 93 -24.53 -23.09 9.18
N PRO A 94 -24.23 -23.14 7.87
CA PRO A 94 -23.82 -21.96 7.11
C PRO A 94 -24.91 -20.88 7.16
N ILE A 95 -24.49 -19.62 7.26
CA ILE A 95 -25.42 -18.47 7.27
C ILE A 95 -26.11 -18.42 5.90
N GLN A 96 -27.37 -18.83 5.86
CA GLN A 96 -28.23 -18.59 4.70
C GLN A 96 -28.77 -17.17 4.79
N ILE A 97 -28.25 -16.27 3.95
CA ILE A 97 -28.78 -14.91 3.83
C ILE A 97 -30.20 -15.02 3.26
N LYS A 98 -31.21 -14.85 4.12
CA LYS A 98 -32.60 -14.80 3.69
C LYS A 98 -32.79 -13.58 2.79
N LYS A 99 -33.50 -13.76 1.66
CA LYS A 99 -33.85 -12.64 0.78
C LYS A 99 -34.68 -11.63 1.59
N ILE A 100 -34.33 -10.35 1.49
CA ILE A 100 -35.10 -9.26 2.07
C ILE A 100 -36.42 -9.12 1.30
N ASP A 101 -37.52 -8.89 2.02
CA ASP A 101 -38.82 -8.62 1.42
C ASP A 101 -38.83 -7.25 0.71
N GLU A 102 -39.18 -7.26 -0.57
CA GLU A 102 -39.20 -6.08 -1.43
C GLU A 102 -40.35 -5.14 -1.09
N GLN A 103 -41.50 -5.67 -0.64
CA GLN A 103 -42.66 -4.86 -0.27
C GLN A 103 -42.37 -4.05 0.99
N PHE A 104 -41.78 -4.71 1.99
CA PHE A 104 -41.26 -4.07 3.18
C PHE A 104 -40.26 -2.96 2.81
N LEU A 105 -39.25 -3.25 2.00
CA LEU A 105 -38.22 -2.27 1.62
C LEU A 105 -38.81 -1.01 0.97
N ARG A 106 -39.77 -1.18 0.05
CA ARG A 106 -40.44 -0.06 -0.62
C ARG A 106 -41.23 0.81 0.35
N SER A 107 -41.95 0.22 1.30
CA SER A 107 -42.73 1.01 2.27
C SER A 107 -41.87 1.89 3.16
N TYR A 108 -40.67 1.42 3.55
CA TYR A 108 -39.78 2.12 4.48
C TYR A 108 -38.77 3.05 3.79
N LEU A 109 -38.42 2.82 2.53
CA LEU A 109 -37.50 3.69 1.76
C LEU A 109 -38.23 4.73 0.89
N ASN A 110 -39.48 5.04 1.21
CA ASN A 110 -40.19 6.16 0.61
C ASN A 110 -39.80 7.45 1.34
N PHE A 111 -39.04 8.30 0.65
CA PHE A 111 -38.63 9.60 1.16
C PHE A 111 -39.39 10.71 0.44
N ASP A 112 -39.81 11.71 1.19
CA ASP A 112 -40.31 12.96 0.62
C ASP A 112 -39.18 13.71 -0.07
N LYS A 113 -39.54 14.52 -1.08
CA LYS A 113 -38.56 15.36 -1.78
C LYS A 113 -37.90 16.31 -0.79
N THR A 114 -36.58 16.37 -0.81
CA THR A 114 -35.80 17.28 0.03
C THR A 114 -36.15 18.74 -0.28
N SER A 115 -36.18 19.57 0.75
CA SER A 115 -36.30 21.03 0.63
C SER A 115 -35.16 21.63 -0.21
N GLU A 116 -35.36 22.84 -0.73
CA GLU A 116 -34.36 23.56 -1.53
C GLU A 116 -33.03 23.76 -0.77
N ASP A 117 -33.09 23.89 0.57
CA ASP A 117 -31.93 23.99 1.46
C ASP A 117 -31.18 22.66 1.68
N GLY A 118 -31.68 21.55 1.12
CA GLY A 118 -31.06 20.23 1.25
C GLY A 118 -31.28 19.56 2.62
N ILE A 119 -30.54 18.49 2.87
CA ILE A 119 -30.58 17.75 4.13
C ILE A 119 -29.55 18.36 5.09
N PRO A 120 -29.93 18.74 6.33
CA PRO A 120 -28.98 19.28 7.30
C PRO A 120 -27.77 18.35 7.52
N GLY A 121 -26.56 18.91 7.41
CA GLY A 121 -25.32 18.15 7.57
C GLY A 121 -24.89 17.32 6.35
N PHE A 122 -25.66 17.34 5.26
CA PHE A 122 -25.30 16.71 4.00
C PHE A 122 -24.77 17.75 3.00
N ASP A 123 -23.54 17.54 2.51
CA ASP A 123 -22.96 18.38 1.45
C ASP A 123 -23.09 17.67 0.08
N PRO A 124 -23.88 18.21 -0.86
CA PRO A 124 -24.08 17.61 -2.19
C PRO A 124 -22.81 17.60 -3.04
N VAL A 125 -21.78 18.38 -2.69
CA VAL A 125 -20.49 18.38 -3.39
C VAL A 125 -19.80 17.01 -3.28
N ASN A 126 -20.11 16.21 -2.25
CA ASN A 126 -19.59 14.86 -2.10
C ASN A 126 -20.10 13.90 -3.18
N LEU A 127 -21.29 14.17 -3.74
CA LEU A 127 -21.87 13.36 -4.81
C LEU A 127 -21.21 13.63 -6.18
N ALA A 128 -20.53 14.78 -6.33
CA ALA A 128 -19.90 15.21 -7.59
C ALA A 128 -20.80 15.09 -8.84
N LEU A 129 -22.11 15.27 -8.68
CA LEU A 129 -23.11 15.14 -9.76
C LEU A 129 -23.18 16.39 -10.67
N GLY A 130 -22.49 17.47 -10.33
CA GLY A 130 -22.40 18.68 -11.13
C GLY A 130 -21.14 18.69 -11.99
N GLY A 131 -21.29 18.65 -13.31
CA GLY A 131 -20.23 19.05 -14.23
C GLY A 131 -19.82 20.50 -13.96
N GLU A 132 -18.52 20.74 -13.84
CA GLU A 132 -17.87 22.05 -13.95
C GLU A 132 -18.63 23.29 -13.44
N VAL A 133 -19.15 23.28 -12.21
CA VAL A 133 -19.56 24.54 -11.56
C VAL A 133 -18.38 25.08 -10.77
N GLY A 134 -17.52 25.83 -11.48
CA GLY A 134 -16.66 26.89 -10.94
C GLY A 134 -15.73 26.50 -9.78
N GLN A 135 -14.62 25.82 -10.08
CA GLN A 135 -13.45 25.97 -9.21
C GLN A 135 -12.97 27.42 -9.28
N GLY A 136 -13.37 28.21 -8.28
CA GLY A 136 -12.73 29.48 -7.97
C GLY A 136 -11.23 29.24 -7.84
N THR A 137 -10.49 29.71 -8.83
CA THR A 137 -9.03 29.64 -8.93
C THR A 137 -8.40 30.54 -7.88
N LYS A 138 -8.40 30.12 -6.61
CA LYS A 138 -7.40 30.63 -5.65
C LYS A 138 -6.06 29.99 -5.96
N ARG A 139 -5.44 30.44 -7.06
CA ARG A 139 -4.00 30.33 -7.28
C ARG A 139 -3.32 30.99 -6.08
N LYS A 140 -2.88 30.17 -5.13
CA LYS A 140 -1.99 30.58 -4.05
C LYS A 140 -0.72 31.09 -4.73
N GLN A 141 -0.55 32.42 -4.80
CA GLN A 141 0.69 33.02 -5.28
C GLN A 141 1.84 32.43 -4.46
N LYS A 142 2.70 31.68 -5.14
CA LYS A 142 3.95 31.18 -4.59
C LYS A 142 4.84 32.41 -4.37
N LYS A 143 4.93 32.89 -3.13
CA LYS A 143 5.99 33.80 -2.68
C LYS A 143 7.32 33.14 -3.10
N GLY A 144 8.03 33.75 -4.06
CA GLY A 144 9.35 33.30 -4.48
C GLY A 144 10.30 33.45 -3.30
N ASN A 145 10.92 32.35 -2.87
CA ASN A 145 12.05 32.43 -1.96
C ASN A 145 13.27 32.88 -2.76
N GLU A 146 13.90 33.93 -2.26
CA GLU A 146 14.97 34.72 -2.85
C GLU A 146 16.35 34.06 -2.69
N GLU A 147 16.44 32.73 -2.79
CA GLU A 147 17.70 31.98 -2.56
C GLU A 147 18.34 31.40 -3.83
N ASP A 148 17.63 31.35 -4.97
CA ASP A 148 18.13 30.71 -6.19
C ASP A 148 19.00 31.63 -7.08
N THR A 149 19.23 32.89 -6.72
CA THR A 149 20.03 33.84 -7.53
C THR A 149 21.53 33.86 -7.18
N LYS A 150 21.99 33.13 -6.16
CA LYS A 150 23.42 33.16 -5.75
C LYS A 150 24.30 32.02 -6.28
N ARG A 151 23.79 31.10 -7.09
CA ARG A 151 24.59 29.96 -7.60
C ARG A 151 25.01 30.04 -9.07
N ARG A 152 24.78 31.16 -9.76
CA ARG A 152 25.28 31.40 -11.13
C ARG A 152 26.17 32.62 -11.17
N LYS A 153 27.36 32.52 -10.57
CA LYS A 153 28.55 33.30 -10.90
C LYS A 153 29.63 32.84 -9.94
N LEU A 154 30.37 31.83 -10.39
CA LEU A 154 31.75 31.51 -10.05
C LEU A 154 32.01 30.23 -10.84
N ASP A 155 32.45 30.38 -12.08
CA ASP A 155 33.60 29.67 -12.62
C ASP A 155 34.05 30.42 -13.88
N VAL A 156 35.37 30.43 -14.01
CA VAL A 156 36.24 31.20 -14.91
C VAL A 156 36.04 30.83 -16.38
#